data_AF-A0A9F2REA2-F1
#
_entry.id   AF-A0A9F2REA2-F1
#
_cell.length_a   1.000
_cell.length_b   1.000
_cell.length_c   1.000
_cell.angle_alpha   90.00
_cell.angle_beta   90.00
_cell.angle_gamma   90.00
#
_symmetry.space_group_name_H-M   'P 1'
#
loop_
_entity.id
_entity.type
_entity.pdbx_description
1 polymer ?
#
loop_
_entity_poly.entity_id
_entity_poly.type
_entity_poly.pdbx_seq_one_letter_code
_entity_poly.pdbx_strand_id
1 'polypeptide(L)'
;TTRPTALEPLSRCLECSRHAEILGFSVEDRVDFFHRFFQDEKQAKLAFGLVKQNDTLFTLCVIPLVCWIVCTVMKQEMERGKDLQKTPYTLTAVYMLYLSSLLKFHHKESKQDVRINVKGLCSLAAEGIWKQKILFMEEDVKKHNLDQEDSLPLFLNQSIFKRDVDCIQTYSFIHLSFQEFFAALFYILEEGERQPSENLSKNSQTLLEQALHERHDLTMTVRFLFGFLNEEKRMSRLKEKFGWKIPPKNKEFLIAWVKNYNNEGILEEEIFSYLYETQDDNFVKNALYNVTTVHYDSKSFMELMILAYCVQHCQNLEDLYVERNKEVFPPGNE
;
A
#
# COMPACT_ATOMS: atom_id res chain seq x y z
N THR A 1 -15.23 13.15 16.53
CA THR A 1 -15.25 12.20 15.39
C THR A 1 -14.63 10.89 15.85
N THR A 2 -15.15 9.75 15.40
CA THR A 2 -14.65 8.43 15.83
C THR A 2 -14.59 7.48 14.63
N ARG A 3 -13.81 6.40 14.74
CA ARG A 3 -13.84 5.32 13.75
C ARG A 3 -15.09 4.45 13.94
N PRO A 4 -15.62 3.81 12.90
CA PRO A 4 -16.80 2.94 13.01
C PRO A 4 -16.66 1.83 14.07
N THR A 5 -15.47 1.26 14.22
CA THR A 5 -15.20 0.19 15.22
C THR A 5 -15.37 0.65 16.68
N ALA A 6 -15.24 1.94 16.95
CA ALA A 6 -15.43 2.50 18.28
C ALA A 6 -16.87 3.02 18.49
N LEU A 7 -17.76 2.86 17.50
CA LEU A 7 -19.14 3.34 17.59
C LEU A 7 -19.97 2.52 18.58
N GLU A 8 -19.83 1.19 18.59
CA GLU A 8 -20.58 0.33 19.51
C GLU A 8 -20.24 0.62 20.98
N PRO A 9 -18.96 0.70 21.41
CA PRO A 9 -18.63 1.12 22.78
C PRO A 9 -19.16 2.52 23.11
N LEU A 10 -19.06 3.47 22.16
CA LEU A 10 -19.50 4.85 22.35
C LEU A 10 -21.03 4.95 22.50
N SER A 11 -21.78 4.12 21.78
CA SER A 11 -23.24 4.12 21.80
C SER A 11 -23.80 3.87 23.20
N ARG A 12 -23.09 3.10 24.03
CA ARG A 12 -23.46 2.81 25.43
C ARG A 12 -23.35 4.03 26.35
N CYS A 13 -22.63 5.06 25.90
CA CYS A 13 -22.41 6.30 26.63
C CYS A 13 -23.21 7.48 26.07
N LEU A 14 -24.04 7.27 25.04
CA LEU A 14 -24.78 8.33 24.36
C LEU A 14 -26.29 8.11 24.51
N GLU A 15 -26.99 9.05 25.15
CA GLU A 15 -28.42 8.94 25.43
C GLU A 15 -29.31 9.23 24.20
N CYS A 16 -28.85 10.07 23.27
CA CYS A 16 -29.54 10.43 22.03
C CYS A 16 -28.51 10.77 20.94
N SER A 17 -28.12 9.79 20.12
CA SER A 17 -27.06 9.97 19.13
C SER A 17 -27.60 10.19 17.71
N ARG A 18 -27.04 11.19 17.02
CA ARG A 18 -27.11 11.33 15.56
C ARG A 18 -25.72 11.08 15.00
N HIS A 19 -25.66 10.30 13.93
CA HIS A 19 -24.39 9.96 13.28
C HIS A 19 -24.39 10.51 11.87
N ALA A 20 -23.23 11.00 11.45
CA ALA A 20 -22.93 11.30 10.07
C ALA A 20 -21.62 10.59 9.73
N GLU A 21 -21.64 9.83 8.64
CA GLU A 21 -20.46 9.14 8.14
C GLU A 21 -19.74 10.01 7.11
N ILE A 22 -18.42 10.06 7.22
CA ILE A 22 -17.58 10.76 6.24
C ILE A 22 -17.19 9.73 5.18
N LEU A 23 -17.85 9.78 4.03
CA LEU A 23 -17.67 8.82 2.93
C LEU A 23 -16.42 9.09 2.05
N GLY A 24 -15.78 10.25 2.21
CA GLY A 24 -14.67 10.69 1.37
C GLY A 24 -15.11 11.43 0.11
N PHE A 25 -14.26 11.45 -0.91
CA PHE A 25 -14.51 12.15 -2.17
C PHE A 25 -15.37 11.33 -3.14
N SER A 26 -16.44 11.97 -3.64
CA SER A 26 -17.14 11.54 -4.85
C SER A 26 -16.23 11.61 -6.08
N VAL A 27 -16.70 11.11 -7.22
CA VAL A 27 -15.94 11.22 -8.48
C VAL A 27 -15.78 12.69 -8.88
N GLU A 28 -16.83 13.48 -8.69
CA GLU A 28 -16.87 14.93 -8.94
C GLU A 28 -15.90 15.67 -8.00
N ASP A 29 -15.89 15.33 -6.71
CA ASP A 29 -14.94 15.91 -5.75
C ASP A 29 -13.48 15.62 -6.13
N ARG A 30 -13.20 14.42 -6.66
CA ARG A 30 -11.85 14.07 -7.14
C ARG A 30 -11.47 14.92 -8.35
N VAL A 31 -12.36 15.11 -9.32
CA VAL A 31 -12.10 15.98 -10.48
C VAL A 31 -11.78 17.40 -10.01
N ASP A 32 -12.63 17.96 -9.15
CA ASP A 32 -12.46 19.31 -8.60
C ASP A 32 -11.18 19.44 -7.79
N PHE A 33 -10.86 18.43 -6.99
CA PHE A 33 -9.63 18.39 -6.20
C PHE A 33 -8.39 18.44 -7.08
N PHE A 34 -8.32 17.63 -8.14
CA PHE A 34 -7.19 17.65 -9.08
C PHE A 34 -7.05 19.02 -9.75
N HIS A 35 -8.15 19.61 -10.23
CA HIS A 35 -8.12 20.94 -10.81
C HIS A 35 -7.59 22.00 -9.83
N ARG A 36 -8.05 21.98 -8.58
CA ARG A 36 -7.60 22.91 -7.53
C ARG A 36 -6.14 22.68 -7.13
N PHE A 37 -5.69 21.43 -7.07
CA PHE A 37 -4.32 21.09 -6.66
C PHE A 37 -3.28 21.49 -7.70
N PHE A 38 -3.52 21.14 -8.96
CA PHE A 38 -2.55 21.38 -10.04
C PHE A 38 -2.55 22.83 -10.52
N GLN A 39 -3.69 23.52 -10.48
CA GLN A 39 -3.90 24.89 -10.99
C GLN A 39 -3.67 25.07 -12.50
N ASP A 40 -2.95 24.15 -13.15
CA ASP A 40 -2.86 24.01 -14.60
C ASP A 40 -3.86 22.95 -15.11
N GLU A 41 -4.69 23.34 -16.07
CA GLU A 41 -5.78 22.50 -16.58
C GLU A 41 -5.27 21.25 -17.32
N LYS A 42 -4.16 21.37 -18.06
CA LYS A 42 -3.61 20.24 -18.83
C LYS A 42 -2.98 19.21 -17.89
N GLN A 43 -2.24 19.66 -16.89
CA GLN A 43 -1.66 18.81 -15.86
C GLN A 43 -2.76 18.11 -15.04
N ALA A 44 -3.79 18.86 -14.62
CA ALA A 44 -4.92 18.29 -13.88
C ALA A 44 -5.62 17.17 -14.67
N LYS A 45 -5.95 17.43 -15.94
CA LYS A 45 -6.61 16.44 -16.83
C LYS A 45 -5.73 15.22 -17.08
N LEU A 46 -4.43 15.42 -17.32
CA LEU A 46 -3.48 14.33 -17.52
C LEU A 46 -3.35 13.46 -16.26
N ALA A 47 -3.14 14.07 -15.09
CA ALA A 47 -3.00 13.36 -13.83
C ALA A 47 -4.28 12.62 -13.46
N PHE A 48 -5.44 13.28 -13.53
CA PHE A 48 -6.72 12.65 -13.23
C PHE A 48 -7.04 11.51 -14.21
N GLY A 49 -6.76 11.68 -15.51
CA GLY A 49 -6.93 10.63 -16.51
C GLY A 49 -6.14 9.37 -16.20
N LEU A 50 -4.87 9.53 -15.79
CA LEU A 50 -4.02 8.40 -15.38
C LEU A 50 -4.52 7.71 -14.11
N VAL A 51 -4.96 8.49 -13.12
CA VAL A 51 -5.53 7.92 -11.89
C VAL A 51 -6.83 7.19 -12.19
N LYS A 52 -7.72 7.76 -13.02
CA LYS A 52 -8.97 7.12 -13.44
C LYS A 52 -8.76 5.82 -14.23
N GLN A 53 -7.65 5.71 -14.94
CA GLN A 53 -7.26 4.46 -15.63
C GLN A 53 -6.66 3.41 -14.68
N ASN A 54 -6.31 3.77 -13.44
CA ASN A 54 -5.77 2.86 -12.44
C ASN A 54 -6.76 2.73 -11.28
N ASP A 55 -7.62 1.72 -11.34
CA ASP A 55 -8.69 1.47 -10.37
C ASP A 55 -8.24 1.43 -8.92
N THR A 56 -7.05 0.91 -8.64
CA THR A 56 -6.50 0.92 -7.28
C THR A 56 -6.29 2.34 -6.80
N LEU A 57 -5.56 3.14 -7.59
CA LEU A 57 -5.32 4.54 -7.24
C LEU A 57 -6.63 5.32 -7.23
N PHE A 58 -7.52 5.09 -8.19
CA PHE A 58 -8.82 5.74 -8.27
C PHE A 58 -9.68 5.46 -7.04
N THR A 59 -9.77 4.20 -6.63
CA THR A 59 -10.51 3.76 -5.44
C THR A 59 -9.91 4.34 -4.17
N LEU A 60 -8.58 4.29 -4.02
CA LEU A 60 -7.93 4.88 -2.86
C LEU A 60 -8.07 6.40 -2.80
N CYS A 61 -8.20 7.09 -3.95
CA CYS A 61 -8.45 8.53 -4.01
C CYS A 61 -9.84 8.96 -3.52
N VAL A 62 -10.73 8.03 -3.11
CA VAL A 62 -11.86 8.34 -2.23
C VAL A 62 -11.35 9.01 -0.95
N ILE A 63 -10.20 8.57 -0.44
CA ILE A 63 -9.58 9.10 0.77
C ILE A 63 -8.82 10.38 0.39
N PRO A 64 -9.21 11.56 0.93
CA PRO A 64 -8.61 12.84 0.53
C PRO A 64 -7.08 12.90 0.69
N LEU A 65 -6.55 12.27 1.75
CA LEU A 65 -5.12 12.22 1.99
C LEU A 65 -4.37 11.40 0.92
N VAL A 66 -4.93 10.25 0.49
CA VAL A 66 -4.31 9.46 -0.59
C VAL A 66 -4.40 10.20 -1.92
N CYS A 67 -5.53 10.84 -2.20
CA CYS A 67 -5.70 11.72 -3.36
C CYS A 67 -4.63 12.82 -3.41
N TRP A 68 -4.37 13.47 -2.28
CA TRP A 68 -3.32 14.48 -2.13
C TRP A 68 -1.91 13.91 -2.35
N ILE A 69 -1.62 12.71 -1.84
CA ILE A 69 -0.32 12.02 -2.04
C ILE A 69 -0.10 11.73 -3.52
N VAL A 70 -1.08 11.15 -4.19
CA VAL A 70 -1.01 10.81 -5.63
C VAL A 70 -0.78 12.08 -6.46
N CYS A 71 -1.54 13.15 -6.20
CA CYS A 71 -1.36 14.43 -6.88
C CYS A 71 0.04 15.01 -6.63
N THR A 72 0.54 14.94 -5.40
CA THR A 72 1.89 15.41 -5.03
C THR A 72 2.97 14.66 -5.79
N VAL A 73 2.88 13.33 -5.86
CA VAL A 73 3.85 12.49 -6.58
C VAL A 73 3.81 12.78 -8.08
N MET A 74 2.62 12.81 -8.68
CA MET A 74 2.47 13.09 -10.12
C MET A 74 3.00 14.47 -10.48
N LYS A 75 2.67 15.50 -9.69
CA LYS A 75 3.17 16.87 -9.90
C LYS A 75 4.70 16.93 -9.87
N GLN A 76 5.33 16.31 -8.88
CA GLN A 76 6.80 16.27 -8.79
C GLN A 76 7.45 15.53 -9.96
N GLU A 77 6.82 14.48 -10.47
CA GLU A 77 7.33 13.76 -11.64
C GLU A 77 7.17 14.58 -12.92
N MET A 78 6.06 15.31 -13.09
CA MET A 78 5.90 16.29 -14.19
C MET A 78 6.96 17.39 -14.12
N GLU A 79 7.21 17.96 -12.94
CA GLU A 79 8.24 18.98 -12.72
C GLU A 79 9.66 18.47 -13.04
N ARG A 80 9.90 17.16 -12.90
CA ARG A 80 11.16 16.50 -13.28
C ARG A 80 11.23 16.15 -14.78
N GLY A 81 10.24 16.54 -15.57
CA GLY A 81 10.15 16.25 -17.00
C GLY A 81 9.89 14.78 -17.32
N LYS A 82 9.27 14.03 -16.41
CA LYS A 82 8.92 12.63 -16.66
C LYS A 82 7.63 12.53 -17.46
N ASP A 83 7.65 11.60 -18.41
CA ASP A 83 6.45 11.19 -19.13
C ASP A 83 5.64 10.25 -18.23
N LEU A 84 4.56 10.79 -17.64
CA LEU A 84 3.70 10.02 -16.75
C LEU A 84 2.99 8.86 -17.47
N GLN A 85 2.78 8.94 -18.79
CA GLN A 85 2.08 7.89 -19.53
C GLN A 85 2.96 6.66 -19.76
N LYS A 86 4.29 6.82 -19.76
CA LYS A 86 5.25 5.74 -19.93
C LYS A 86 5.75 5.14 -18.62
N THR A 87 5.31 5.70 -17.50
CA THR A 87 5.79 5.33 -16.18
C THR A 87 4.67 4.59 -15.46
N PRO A 88 4.78 3.27 -15.24
CA PRO A 88 3.76 2.57 -14.48
C PRO A 88 3.73 3.12 -13.04
N TYR A 89 2.55 3.51 -12.58
CA TYR A 89 2.34 3.95 -11.20
C TYR A 89 1.68 2.81 -10.43
N THR A 90 2.50 1.86 -10.00
CA THR A 90 2.05 0.90 -9.00
C THR A 90 1.81 1.62 -7.68
N LEU A 91 0.97 1.04 -6.83
CA LEU A 91 0.65 1.64 -5.54
C LEU A 91 1.93 1.82 -4.71
N THR A 92 2.77 0.78 -4.67
CA THR A 92 4.02 0.80 -3.92
C THR A 92 4.99 1.85 -4.45
N ALA A 93 5.04 2.07 -5.77
CA ALA A 93 5.85 3.12 -6.37
C ALA A 93 5.41 4.52 -5.94
N VAL A 94 4.10 4.79 -5.87
CA VAL A 94 3.56 6.07 -5.37
C VAL A 94 4.02 6.33 -3.93
N TYR A 95 3.91 5.35 -3.04
CA TYR A 95 4.29 5.50 -1.64
C TYR A 95 5.80 5.69 -1.47
N MET A 96 6.60 4.94 -2.24
CA MET A 96 8.07 5.08 -2.27
C MET A 96 8.52 6.46 -2.77
N LEU A 97 7.87 6.99 -3.80
CA LEU A 97 8.15 8.32 -4.33
C LEU A 97 7.75 9.41 -3.32
N TYR A 98 6.57 9.29 -2.72
CA TYR A 98 6.11 10.20 -1.69
C TYR A 98 7.07 10.23 -0.49
N LEU A 99 7.47 9.06 0.02
CA LEU A 99 8.46 8.95 1.09
C LEU A 99 9.78 9.62 0.71
N SER A 100 10.27 9.38 -0.51
CA SER A 100 11.51 9.99 -1.01
C SER A 100 11.43 11.52 -1.03
N SER A 101 10.25 12.07 -1.31
CA SER A 101 10.01 13.51 -1.34
C SER A 101 9.85 14.09 0.04
N LEU A 102 9.11 13.44 0.94
CA LEU A 102 9.02 13.82 2.35
C LEU A 102 10.43 13.97 2.96
N LEU A 103 11.26 12.95 2.76
CA LEU A 103 12.65 12.95 3.23
C LEU A 103 13.52 14.04 2.59
N LYS A 104 13.22 14.45 1.35
CA LYS A 104 13.92 15.57 0.70
C LYS A 104 13.55 16.93 1.29
N PHE A 105 12.31 17.12 1.73
CA PHE A 105 11.86 18.40 2.29
C PHE A 105 12.37 18.59 3.73
N HIS A 106 12.50 17.52 4.50
CA HIS A 106 12.96 17.54 5.88
C HIS A 106 14.50 17.40 6.02
N HIS A 107 15.25 17.82 5.00
CA HIS A 107 16.67 17.52 4.78
C HIS A 107 17.68 18.15 5.76
N LYS A 108 17.25 18.81 6.84
CA LYS A 108 18.20 19.52 7.70
C LYS A 108 19.05 18.61 8.60
N GLU A 109 18.59 17.40 8.99
CA GLU A 109 19.33 16.57 9.97
C GLU A 109 19.36 15.03 9.66
N SER A 110 18.71 14.52 8.61
CA SER A 110 17.97 13.24 8.70
C SER A 110 18.50 11.96 8.02
N LYS A 111 19.68 11.87 7.39
CA LYS A 111 20.02 10.62 6.66
C LYS A 111 20.27 9.41 7.57
N GLN A 112 20.82 9.64 8.76
CA GLN A 112 21.12 8.58 9.73
C GLN A 112 19.88 8.27 10.57
N ASP A 113 19.16 9.31 10.98
CA ASP A 113 17.90 9.24 11.73
C ASP A 113 16.72 8.73 10.89
N VAL A 114 16.85 8.52 9.58
CA VAL A 114 15.78 7.85 8.82
C VAL A 114 16.00 6.34 8.78
N ARG A 115 17.25 5.90 8.83
CA ARG A 115 17.58 4.46 8.84
C ARG A 115 17.32 3.83 10.21
N ILE A 116 17.58 4.57 11.29
CA ILE A 116 17.36 4.11 12.66
C ILE A 116 15.85 3.96 12.92
N ASN A 117 15.07 4.94 12.51
CA ASN A 117 13.63 5.00 12.78
C ASN A 117 12.81 4.00 11.97
N VAL A 118 13.22 3.67 10.74
CA VAL A 118 12.43 2.79 9.86
C VAL A 118 12.24 1.41 10.50
N LYS A 119 13.23 0.86 11.22
CA LYS A 119 13.06 -0.43 11.91
C LYS A 119 12.00 -0.36 13.01
N GLY A 120 12.06 0.66 13.86
CA GLY A 120 11.06 0.88 14.91
C GLY A 120 9.65 1.11 14.32
N LEU A 121 9.55 1.89 13.24
CA LEU A 121 8.28 2.12 12.54
C LEU A 121 7.72 0.84 11.91
N CYS A 122 8.56 0.04 11.25
CA CYS A 122 8.19 -1.25 10.69
C CYS A 122 7.65 -2.20 11.77
N SER A 123 8.36 -2.30 12.89
CA SER A 123 7.99 -3.15 14.02
C SER A 123 6.68 -2.69 14.70
N LEU A 124 6.54 -1.38 14.95
CA LEU A 124 5.30 -0.78 15.48
C LEU A 124 4.11 -1.02 14.53
N ALA A 125 4.34 -0.84 13.23
CA ALA A 125 3.33 -1.03 12.20
C ALA A 125 2.86 -2.49 12.12
N ALA A 126 3.79 -3.44 12.08
CA ALA A 126 3.48 -4.87 12.04
C ALA A 126 2.69 -5.30 13.28
N GLU A 127 3.12 -4.89 14.48
CA GLU A 127 2.36 -5.14 15.72
C GLU A 127 0.96 -4.52 15.65
N GLY A 128 0.86 -3.30 15.13
CA GLY A 128 -0.40 -2.60 14.93
C GLY A 128 -1.37 -3.36 14.02
N ILE A 129 -0.92 -3.82 12.86
CA ILE A 129 -1.76 -4.58 11.90
C ILE A 129 -2.29 -5.87 12.54
N TRP A 130 -1.43 -6.62 13.23
CA TRP A 130 -1.85 -7.88 13.84
C TRP A 130 -2.80 -7.71 15.02
N LYS A 131 -2.62 -6.64 15.80
CA LYS A 131 -3.50 -6.30 16.92
C LYS A 131 -4.70 -5.46 16.51
N GLN A 132 -4.88 -5.16 15.22
CA GLN A 132 -5.87 -4.22 14.69
C GLN A 132 -5.84 -2.86 15.43
N LYS A 133 -4.63 -2.43 15.79
CA LYS A 133 -4.35 -1.24 16.58
C LYS A 133 -3.82 -0.14 15.67
N ILE A 134 -4.47 1.03 15.75
CA ILE A 134 -4.17 2.18 14.90
C ILE A 134 -3.78 3.42 15.75
N LEU A 135 -4.14 3.40 17.03
CA LEU A 135 -3.69 4.36 18.04
C LEU A 135 -2.72 3.66 18.98
N PHE A 136 -1.52 4.22 19.11
CA PHE A 136 -0.43 3.73 19.93
C PHE A 136 -0.23 4.68 21.11
N MET A 137 -0.05 4.14 22.31
CA MET A 137 0.31 4.90 23.49
C MET A 137 1.81 5.16 23.50
N GLU A 138 2.26 6.05 24.38
CA GLU A 138 3.69 6.36 24.53
C GLU A 138 4.53 5.13 24.87
N GLU A 139 3.99 4.18 25.63
CA GLU A 139 4.68 2.93 25.97
C GLU A 139 4.88 2.04 24.75
N ASP A 140 3.93 2.03 23.81
CA ASP A 140 4.07 1.29 22.55
C ASP A 140 5.21 1.89 21.71
N VAL A 141 5.28 3.22 21.63
CA VAL A 141 6.33 3.93 20.87
C VAL A 141 7.71 3.69 21.48
N LYS A 142 7.82 3.79 22.82
CA LYS A 142 9.04 3.47 23.58
C LYS A 142 9.49 2.03 23.38
N LYS A 143 8.55 1.07 23.40
CA LYS A 143 8.84 -0.36 23.19
C LYS A 143 9.53 -0.61 21.84
N HIS A 144 9.22 0.18 20.83
CA HIS A 144 9.80 0.07 19.48
C HIS A 144 10.99 1.02 19.25
N ASN A 145 11.57 1.57 20.32
CA ASN A 145 12.74 2.48 20.33
C ASN A 145 12.54 3.76 19.52
N LEU A 146 11.32 4.29 19.49
CA LEU A 146 10.98 5.49 18.74
C LEU A 146 10.92 6.75 19.63
N ASP A 147 11.23 6.67 20.92
CA ASP A 147 11.02 7.73 21.92
C ASP A 147 12.08 8.84 21.94
N GLN A 148 13.20 8.67 21.21
CA GLN A 148 14.34 9.59 21.21
C GLN A 148 14.52 10.34 19.88
N GLU A 149 13.51 10.31 19.00
CA GLU A 149 13.72 10.62 17.59
C GLU A 149 12.97 11.88 17.13
N ASP A 150 13.70 12.92 16.77
CA ASP A 150 13.16 14.19 16.24
C ASP A 150 12.37 14.03 14.92
N SER A 151 12.52 12.89 14.24
CA SER A 151 11.80 12.53 13.01
C SER A 151 10.48 11.78 13.22
N LEU A 152 10.09 11.47 14.46
CA LEU A 152 8.75 10.95 14.81
C LEU A 152 7.60 11.70 14.12
N PRO A 153 7.56 13.06 14.10
CA PRO A 153 6.46 13.82 13.51
C PRO A 153 6.33 13.66 11.98
N LEU A 154 7.35 13.10 11.31
CA LEU A 154 7.31 12.86 9.87
C LEU A 154 6.39 11.69 9.51
N PHE A 155 6.29 10.70 10.39
CA PHE A 155 5.62 9.43 10.11
C PHE A 155 4.42 9.19 11.02
N LEU A 156 4.45 9.75 12.23
CA LEU A 156 3.41 9.62 13.23
C LEU A 156 2.80 10.99 13.56
N ASN A 157 1.47 11.04 13.56
CA ASN A 157 0.72 12.13 14.17
C ASN A 157 0.70 11.90 15.69
N GLN A 158 1.15 12.90 16.45
CA GLN A 158 1.02 12.93 17.90
C GLN A 158 -0.28 13.63 18.32
N SER A 159 -1.03 13.03 19.24
CA SER A 159 -2.23 13.61 19.83
C SER A 159 -2.15 13.53 21.36
N ILE A 160 -2.35 14.66 22.03
CA ILE A 160 -2.31 14.76 23.50
C ILE A 160 -3.74 14.96 24.00
N PHE A 161 -4.21 14.03 24.83
CA PHE A 161 -5.51 14.10 25.49
C PHE A 161 -5.32 14.43 26.96
N LYS A 162 -6.05 15.42 27.47
CA LYS A 162 -6.10 15.70 28.92
C LYS A 162 -7.16 14.83 29.57
N ARG A 163 -6.77 14.07 30.59
CA ARG A 163 -7.67 13.32 31.46
C ARG A 163 -7.43 13.78 32.90
N ASP A 164 -8.33 14.62 33.40
CA ASP A 164 -8.24 15.27 34.72
C ASP A 164 -6.90 16.03 34.91
N VAL A 165 -5.96 15.48 35.67
CA VAL A 165 -4.63 16.05 35.94
C VAL A 165 -3.54 15.44 35.04
N ASP A 166 -3.83 14.29 34.40
CA ASP A 166 -2.87 13.53 33.60
C ASP A 166 -3.00 13.87 32.11
N CYS A 167 -1.88 13.82 31.40
CA CYS A 167 -1.83 13.93 29.94
C CYS A 167 -1.58 12.54 29.35
N ILE A 168 -2.48 12.07 28.48
CA ILE A 168 -2.34 10.83 27.73
C ILE A 168 -1.82 11.20 26.33
N GLN A 169 -0.61 10.76 26.02
CA GLN A 169 -0.01 10.95 24.71
C GLN A 169 -0.27 9.72 23.84
N THR A 170 -0.81 9.96 22.65
CA THR A 170 -1.13 8.93 21.66
C THR A 170 -0.52 9.27 20.33
N TYR A 171 -0.29 8.23 19.53
CA TYR A 171 0.35 8.31 18.24
C TYR A 171 -0.43 7.50 17.22
N SER A 172 -0.43 7.93 15.97
CA SER A 172 -0.95 7.15 14.85
C SER A 172 -0.11 7.41 13.61
N PHE A 173 0.03 6.43 12.72
CA PHE A 173 0.54 6.74 11.38
C PHE A 173 -0.32 7.81 10.71
N ILE A 174 0.29 8.61 9.85
CA ILE A 174 -0.42 9.67 9.10
C ILE A 174 -1.66 9.15 8.35
N HIS A 175 -1.64 7.88 7.95
CA HIS A 175 -2.79 7.12 7.46
C HIS A 175 -2.58 5.62 7.69
N LEU A 176 -3.67 4.84 7.74
CA LEU A 176 -3.61 3.37 7.87
C LEU A 176 -2.76 2.74 6.74
N SER A 177 -2.86 3.26 5.52
CA SER A 177 -2.05 2.76 4.40
C SER A 177 -0.54 2.91 4.60
N PHE A 178 -0.08 3.90 5.39
CA PHE A 178 1.34 3.97 5.75
C PHE A 178 1.71 2.93 6.79
N GLN A 179 0.80 2.63 7.71
CA GLN A 179 0.98 1.50 8.63
C GLN A 179 1.08 0.19 7.85
N GLU A 180 0.19 -0.07 6.89
CA GLU A 180 0.26 -1.26 6.02
C GLU A 180 1.57 -1.30 5.20
N PHE A 181 2.00 -0.16 4.64
CA PHE A 181 3.26 -0.04 3.92
C PHE A 181 4.49 -0.38 4.79
N PHE A 182 4.57 0.18 6.01
CA PHE A 182 5.67 -0.11 6.93
C PHE A 182 5.60 -1.53 7.50
N ALA A 183 4.41 -2.07 7.72
CA ALA A 183 4.23 -3.48 8.09
C ALA A 183 4.71 -4.42 6.99
N ALA A 184 4.42 -4.13 5.72
CA ALA A 184 4.97 -4.90 4.60
C ALA A 184 6.49 -4.80 4.53
N LEU A 185 7.05 -3.63 4.84
CA LEU A 185 8.48 -3.40 4.87
C LEU A 185 9.18 -4.20 5.99
N PHE A 186 8.52 -4.37 7.15
CA PHE A 186 8.97 -5.27 8.22
C PHE A 186 9.25 -6.67 7.69
N TYR A 187 8.26 -7.25 6.99
CA TYR A 187 8.34 -8.61 6.44
C TYR A 187 9.37 -8.78 5.32
N ILE A 188 9.60 -7.75 4.50
CA ILE A 188 10.51 -7.85 3.36
C ILE A 188 11.97 -7.55 3.72
N LEU A 189 12.24 -6.80 4.79
CA LEU A 189 13.60 -6.45 5.22
C LEU A 189 14.14 -7.40 6.30
N GLU A 190 13.28 -7.91 7.18
CA GLU A 190 13.69 -8.70 8.35
C GLU A 190 13.48 -10.19 8.14
N GLU A 191 14.54 -10.90 7.76
CA GLU A 191 14.65 -12.33 8.10
C GLU A 191 16.08 -12.73 8.47
N GLY A 192 16.75 -11.91 9.29
CA GLY A 192 18.14 -12.16 9.65
C GLY A 192 18.58 -11.47 10.93
N GLU A 193 17.79 -11.55 12.00
CA GLU A 193 18.21 -11.57 13.41
C GLU A 193 16.95 -11.41 14.28
N ARG A 194 16.48 -12.52 14.85
CA ARG A 194 15.30 -12.56 15.72
C ARG A 194 15.62 -11.79 17.00
N GLN A 195 14.93 -10.68 17.25
CA GLN A 195 14.73 -10.20 18.62
C GLN A 195 13.62 -11.07 19.26
N PRO A 196 13.87 -11.70 20.42
CA PRO A 196 12.91 -12.56 21.09
C PRO A 196 11.86 -11.69 21.80
N SER A 197 10.90 -11.14 21.05
CA SER A 197 9.62 -10.78 21.64
C SER A 197 8.65 -11.92 21.36
N GLU A 198 8.25 -12.61 22.42
CA GLU A 198 7.56 -13.92 22.43
C GLU A 198 6.13 -13.93 21.82
N ASN A 199 5.76 -12.98 20.95
CA ASN A 199 4.39 -12.88 20.41
C ASN A 199 4.25 -12.48 18.94
N LEU A 200 5.33 -12.36 18.16
CA LEU A 200 5.27 -12.22 16.70
C LEU A 200 5.83 -13.47 16.03
N SER A 201 5.22 -14.63 16.32
CA SER A 201 5.43 -15.88 15.57
C SER A 201 4.86 -15.86 14.14
N LYS A 202 4.43 -14.69 13.67
CA LYS A 202 3.74 -14.50 12.39
C LYS A 202 4.76 -14.04 11.36
N ASN A 203 5.32 -15.00 10.64
CA ASN A 203 6.24 -14.76 9.52
C ASN A 203 5.44 -14.36 8.26
N SER A 204 6.14 -14.10 7.15
CA SER A 204 5.54 -13.75 5.86
C SER A 204 4.52 -14.78 5.36
N GLN A 205 4.69 -16.07 5.71
CA GLN A 205 3.74 -17.13 5.36
C GLN A 205 2.38 -16.93 6.06
N THR A 206 2.38 -16.71 7.38
CA THR A 206 1.12 -16.46 8.12
C THR A 206 0.41 -15.21 7.61
N LEU A 207 1.15 -14.16 7.22
CA LEU A 207 0.57 -12.95 6.63
C LEU A 207 -0.19 -13.28 5.34
N LEU A 208 0.43 -14.06 4.46
CA LEU A 208 -0.13 -14.43 3.16
C LEU A 208 -1.37 -15.32 3.29
N GLU A 209 -1.30 -16.36 4.11
CA GLU A 209 -2.42 -17.29 4.36
C GLU A 209 -3.64 -16.55 4.96
N GLN A 210 -3.40 -15.69 5.94
CA GLN A 210 -4.48 -14.92 6.57
C GLN A 210 -5.11 -13.92 5.60
N ALA A 211 -4.31 -13.26 4.74
CA ALA A 211 -4.81 -12.26 3.80
C ALA A 211 -5.79 -12.82 2.76
N LEU A 212 -5.59 -14.06 2.33
CA LEU A 212 -6.47 -14.71 1.34
C LEU A 212 -7.75 -15.27 1.97
N HIS A 213 -7.67 -15.84 3.18
CA HIS A 213 -8.80 -16.61 3.73
C HIS A 213 -9.67 -15.85 4.74
N GLU A 214 -9.06 -15.11 5.68
CA GLU A 214 -9.76 -14.65 6.89
C GLU A 214 -9.68 -13.14 7.13
N ARG A 215 -8.65 -12.49 6.59
CA ARG A 215 -8.25 -11.12 6.96
C ARG A 215 -8.00 -10.28 5.71
N HIS A 216 -9.07 -9.92 5.00
CA HIS A 216 -9.01 -9.02 3.83
C HIS A 216 -8.41 -7.63 4.14
N ASP A 217 -8.36 -7.23 5.40
CA ASP A 217 -7.64 -6.03 5.83
C ASP A 217 -6.10 -6.14 5.66
N LEU A 218 -5.57 -7.36 5.41
CA LEU A 218 -4.15 -7.59 5.11
C LEU A 218 -3.81 -7.48 3.62
N THR A 219 -4.80 -7.47 2.72
CA THR A 219 -4.61 -7.42 1.26
C THR A 219 -3.68 -6.28 0.84
N MET A 220 -3.84 -5.11 1.43
CA MET A 220 -2.98 -3.95 1.17
C MET A 220 -1.53 -4.16 1.63
N THR A 221 -1.35 -4.79 2.80
CA THR A 221 -0.02 -5.14 3.31
C THR A 221 0.68 -6.15 2.39
N VAL A 222 -0.03 -7.19 1.95
CA VAL A 222 0.50 -8.18 0.99
C VAL A 222 0.81 -7.52 -0.36
N ARG A 223 -0.03 -6.61 -0.82
CA ARG A 223 0.22 -5.87 -2.05
C ARG A 223 1.52 -5.06 -2.00
N PHE A 224 1.75 -4.33 -0.90
CA PHE A 224 3.02 -3.64 -0.68
C PHE A 224 4.21 -4.61 -0.57
N LEU A 225 4.02 -5.78 0.04
CA LEU A 225 5.06 -6.80 0.18
C LEU A 225 5.61 -7.21 -1.19
N PHE A 226 4.72 -7.53 -2.14
CA PHE A 226 5.12 -7.83 -3.52
C PHE A 226 5.70 -6.60 -4.23
N GLY A 227 5.14 -5.41 -4.02
CA GLY A 227 5.66 -4.19 -4.62
C GLY A 227 7.08 -3.81 -4.17
N PHE A 228 7.54 -4.23 -2.99
CA PHE A 228 8.93 -4.03 -2.60
C PHE A 228 9.91 -4.87 -3.43
N LEU A 229 9.47 -6.00 -3.97
CA LEU A 229 10.25 -6.79 -4.92
C LEU A 229 10.48 -6.08 -6.25
N ASN A 230 9.84 -4.93 -6.49
CA ASN A 230 9.91 -4.27 -7.77
C ASN A 230 11.34 -3.90 -8.20
N GLU A 231 11.79 -4.46 -9.33
CA GLU A 231 13.16 -4.36 -9.83
C GLU A 231 13.36 -3.26 -10.88
N GLU A 232 12.32 -2.48 -11.18
CA GLU A 232 12.48 -1.31 -12.03
C GLU A 232 13.64 -0.44 -11.54
N LYS A 233 14.46 0.06 -12.46
CA LYS A 233 15.66 0.87 -12.15
C LYS A 233 15.37 2.00 -11.16
N ARG A 234 14.18 2.60 -11.25
CA ARG A 234 13.68 3.63 -10.33
C ARG A 234 13.53 3.10 -8.89
N MET A 235 12.84 1.99 -8.73
CA MET A 235 12.54 1.39 -7.43
C MET A 235 13.80 0.88 -6.77
N SER A 236 14.70 0.26 -7.54
CA SER A 236 16.02 -0.15 -7.09
C SER A 236 16.84 1.02 -6.55
N ARG A 237 16.89 2.16 -7.27
CA ARG A 237 17.57 3.38 -6.79
C ARG A 237 16.96 3.97 -5.52
N LEU A 238 15.63 3.90 -5.36
CA LEU A 238 14.97 4.37 -4.15
C LEU A 238 15.30 3.47 -2.95
N LYS A 239 15.25 2.15 -3.12
CA LYS A 239 15.67 1.17 -2.11
C LYS A 239 17.12 1.40 -1.69
N GLU A 240 18.03 1.58 -2.65
CA GLU A 240 19.45 1.92 -2.38
C GLU A 240 19.59 3.23 -1.60
N LYS A 241 18.87 4.29 -2.02
CA LYS A 241 18.86 5.58 -1.33
C LYS A 241 18.41 5.44 0.13
N PHE A 242 17.40 4.63 0.40
CA PHE A 242 16.93 4.35 1.75
C PHE A 242 17.84 3.37 2.52
N GLY A 243 18.72 2.65 1.82
CA GLY A 243 19.56 1.60 2.41
C GLY A 243 18.80 0.30 2.68
N TRP A 244 17.68 0.10 2.00
CA TRP A 244 16.83 -1.08 2.13
C TRP A 244 17.37 -2.20 1.23
N LYS A 245 17.87 -3.25 1.87
CA LYS A 245 18.36 -4.45 1.19
C LYS A 245 17.36 -5.56 1.39
N ILE A 246 16.72 -5.99 0.30
CA ILE A 246 15.80 -7.11 0.33
C ILE A 246 16.62 -8.39 0.13
N PRO A 247 16.57 -9.36 1.07
CA PRO A 247 17.24 -10.63 0.90
C PRO A 247 16.71 -11.39 -0.32
N PRO A 248 17.58 -11.97 -1.18
CA PRO A 248 17.14 -12.76 -2.35
C PRO A 248 16.17 -13.89 -2.00
N LYS A 249 16.36 -14.52 -0.84
CA LYS A 249 15.48 -15.57 -0.32
C LYS A 249 14.01 -15.13 -0.17
N ASN A 250 13.74 -13.85 0.07
CA ASN A 250 12.36 -13.35 0.19
C ASN A 250 11.67 -13.36 -1.17
N LYS A 251 12.41 -13.06 -2.25
CA LYS A 251 11.93 -13.18 -3.62
C LYS A 251 11.64 -14.65 -3.96
N GLU A 252 12.57 -15.55 -3.66
CA GLU A 252 12.42 -16.99 -3.89
C GLU A 252 11.22 -17.57 -3.12
N PHE A 253 11.07 -17.17 -1.85
CA PHE A 253 9.93 -17.56 -1.01
C PHE A 253 8.59 -17.14 -1.63
N LEU A 254 8.45 -15.88 -2.06
CA LEU A 254 7.20 -15.38 -2.64
C LEU A 254 6.88 -16.05 -4.00
N ILE A 255 7.89 -16.36 -4.82
CA ILE A 255 7.69 -17.15 -6.04
C ILE A 255 7.17 -18.55 -5.69
N ALA A 256 7.80 -19.23 -4.73
CA ALA A 256 7.40 -20.57 -4.32
C ALA A 256 5.98 -20.57 -3.73
N TRP A 257 5.62 -19.53 -2.98
CA TRP A 257 4.29 -19.37 -2.41
C TRP A 257 3.21 -19.25 -3.50
N VAL A 258 3.39 -18.38 -4.52
CA VAL A 258 2.42 -18.25 -5.63
C VAL A 258 2.26 -19.57 -6.38
N LYS A 259 3.38 -20.28 -6.63
CA LYS A 259 3.34 -21.59 -7.30
C LYS A 259 2.54 -22.63 -6.51
N ASN A 260 2.75 -22.69 -5.20
CA ASN A 260 2.07 -23.66 -4.35
C ASN A 260 0.58 -23.36 -4.26
N TYR A 261 0.22 -22.08 -4.16
CA TYR A 261 -1.19 -21.65 -4.14
C TYR A 261 -1.91 -22.07 -5.44
N ASN A 262 -1.28 -21.91 -6.60
CA ASN A 262 -1.84 -22.34 -7.88
C ASN A 262 -2.08 -23.85 -7.98
N ASN A 263 -1.38 -24.69 -7.21
CA ASN A 263 -1.64 -26.13 -7.23
C ASN A 263 -2.98 -26.50 -6.58
N GLU A 264 -3.63 -25.58 -5.86
CA GLU A 264 -4.91 -25.79 -5.18
C GLU A 264 -6.13 -25.42 -6.04
N GLY A 265 -5.96 -24.77 -7.21
CA GLY A 265 -7.06 -24.43 -8.10
C GLY A 265 -6.88 -23.13 -8.89
N ILE A 266 -8.01 -22.46 -9.19
CA ILE A 266 -8.10 -21.19 -9.93
C ILE A 266 -7.45 -20.06 -9.12
N LEU A 267 -6.56 -19.29 -9.74
CA LEU A 267 -5.94 -18.10 -9.14
C LEU A 267 -6.96 -17.00 -8.87
N GLU A 268 -7.01 -16.51 -7.62
CA GLU A 268 -7.80 -15.34 -7.24
C GLU A 268 -7.33 -14.05 -7.95
N GLU A 269 -8.26 -13.13 -8.22
CA GLU A 269 -8.01 -11.85 -8.92
C GLU A 269 -6.94 -11.01 -8.19
N GLU A 270 -6.92 -11.07 -6.87
CA GLU A 270 -6.00 -10.40 -5.98
C GLU A 270 -4.54 -10.78 -6.26
N ILE A 271 -4.27 -12.04 -6.63
CA ILE A 271 -2.90 -12.50 -6.90
C ILE A 271 -2.33 -11.81 -8.11
N PHE A 272 -3.12 -11.62 -9.17
CA PHE A 272 -2.70 -10.85 -10.34
C PHE A 272 -2.33 -9.42 -9.97
N SER A 273 -3.07 -8.81 -9.03
CA SER A 273 -2.76 -7.47 -8.52
C SER A 273 -1.42 -7.42 -7.77
N TYR A 274 -1.10 -8.47 -6.99
CA TYR A 274 0.19 -8.58 -6.30
C TYR A 274 1.35 -8.76 -7.28
N LEU A 275 1.17 -9.64 -8.27
CA LEU A 275 2.15 -9.87 -9.34
C LEU A 275 2.41 -8.60 -10.14
N TYR A 276 1.37 -7.81 -10.44
CA TYR A 276 1.52 -6.52 -11.10
C TYR A 276 2.37 -5.54 -10.29
N GLU A 277 2.26 -5.47 -8.97
CA GLU A 277 3.10 -4.56 -8.18
C GLU A 277 4.61 -4.83 -8.33
N THR A 278 5.00 -6.08 -8.62
CA THR A 278 6.41 -6.46 -8.82
C THR A 278 7.02 -5.79 -10.05
N GLN A 279 6.26 -5.56 -11.14
CA GLN A 279 6.82 -5.10 -12.42
C GLN A 279 8.14 -5.83 -12.80
N ASP A 280 8.21 -7.14 -12.53
CA ASP A 280 9.34 -8.01 -12.81
C ASP A 280 8.88 -9.20 -13.66
N ASP A 281 9.07 -9.09 -14.97
CA ASP A 281 8.71 -10.12 -15.95
C ASP A 281 9.25 -11.51 -15.59
N ASN A 282 10.48 -11.60 -15.03
CA ASN A 282 11.07 -12.88 -14.66
C ASN A 282 10.41 -13.46 -13.42
N PHE A 283 10.08 -12.61 -12.44
CA PHE A 283 9.32 -13.02 -11.27
C PHE A 283 7.96 -13.59 -11.69
N VAL A 284 7.20 -12.84 -12.49
CA VAL A 284 5.85 -13.21 -12.93
C VAL A 284 5.88 -14.48 -13.78
N LYS A 285 6.80 -14.56 -14.73
CA LYS A 285 7.00 -15.75 -15.57
C LYS A 285 7.29 -16.99 -14.74
N ASN A 286 8.13 -16.86 -13.71
CA ASN A 286 8.46 -17.98 -12.83
C ASN A 286 7.26 -18.36 -11.96
N ALA A 287 6.60 -17.38 -11.35
CA ALA A 287 5.44 -17.58 -10.48
C ALA A 287 4.26 -18.26 -11.21
N LEU A 288 3.99 -17.86 -12.46
CA LEU A 288 2.87 -18.37 -13.27
C LEU A 288 3.25 -19.55 -14.18
N TYR A 289 4.40 -20.18 -13.98
CA TYR A 289 4.88 -21.24 -14.87
C TYR A 289 3.91 -22.43 -15.00
N ASN A 290 3.25 -22.82 -13.90
CA ASN A 290 2.34 -23.97 -13.88
C ASN A 290 0.89 -23.61 -14.25
N VAL A 291 0.61 -22.36 -14.64
CA VAL A 291 -0.75 -21.90 -14.91
C VAL A 291 -1.16 -22.29 -16.33
N THR A 292 -2.16 -23.16 -16.42
CA THR A 292 -2.73 -23.64 -17.70
C THR A 292 -4.09 -23.04 -18.01
N THR A 293 -4.81 -22.57 -16.98
CA THR A 293 -6.15 -22.00 -17.14
C THR A 293 -6.30 -20.77 -16.26
N VAL A 294 -6.87 -19.70 -16.81
CA VAL A 294 -7.20 -18.48 -16.06
C VAL A 294 -8.68 -18.15 -16.27
N HIS A 295 -9.40 -18.01 -15.17
CA HIS A 295 -10.74 -17.43 -15.13
C HIS A 295 -10.63 -16.07 -14.44
N TYR A 296 -11.13 -15.02 -15.08
CA TYR A 296 -10.99 -13.67 -14.56
C TYR A 296 -12.25 -12.85 -14.87
N ASP A 297 -12.91 -12.33 -13.84
CA ASP A 297 -14.04 -11.40 -14.00
C ASP A 297 -13.54 -9.97 -13.90
N SER A 298 -13.38 -9.33 -15.05
CA SER A 298 -12.85 -7.97 -15.10
C SER A 298 -13.95 -6.93 -14.96
N LYS A 299 -13.74 -6.06 -13.98
CA LYS A 299 -14.59 -4.92 -13.62
C LYS A 299 -14.02 -3.61 -14.14
N SER A 300 -12.82 -3.60 -14.73
CA SER A 300 -12.20 -2.36 -15.22
C SER A 300 -11.09 -2.53 -16.26
N PHE A 301 -10.76 -1.41 -16.92
CA PHE A 301 -9.63 -1.38 -17.85
C PHE A 301 -8.30 -1.65 -17.15
N MET A 302 -8.11 -1.21 -15.91
CA MET A 302 -6.89 -1.49 -15.16
C MET A 302 -6.75 -2.98 -14.87
N GLU A 303 -7.83 -3.65 -14.46
CA GLU A 303 -7.83 -5.08 -14.21
C GLU A 303 -7.50 -5.87 -15.48
N LEU A 304 -8.04 -5.47 -16.64
CA LEU A 304 -7.61 -6.04 -17.93
C LEU A 304 -6.12 -5.81 -18.21
N MET A 305 -5.58 -4.64 -17.87
CA MET A 305 -4.15 -4.36 -18.03
C MET A 305 -3.28 -5.19 -17.09
N ILE A 306 -3.71 -5.40 -15.84
CA ILE A 306 -3.07 -6.27 -14.85
C ILE A 306 -3.08 -7.72 -15.36
N LEU A 307 -4.24 -8.19 -15.80
CA LEU A 307 -4.42 -9.52 -16.37
C LEU A 307 -3.54 -9.70 -17.61
N ALA A 308 -3.57 -8.75 -18.55
CA ALA A 308 -2.76 -8.78 -19.77
C ALA A 308 -1.26 -8.84 -19.43
N TYR A 309 -0.82 -8.02 -18.46
CA TYR A 309 0.55 -8.04 -17.97
C TYR A 309 0.95 -9.40 -17.39
N CYS A 310 0.05 -10.08 -16.68
CA CYS A 310 0.37 -11.39 -16.10
C CYS A 310 0.31 -12.51 -17.15
N VAL A 311 -0.75 -12.54 -17.96
CA VAL A 311 -1.01 -13.58 -18.97
C VAL A 311 0.05 -13.60 -20.07
N GLN A 312 0.58 -12.45 -20.48
CA GLN A 312 1.69 -12.40 -21.44
C GLN A 312 2.97 -13.13 -20.94
N HIS A 313 3.06 -13.40 -19.63
CA HIS A 313 4.18 -14.11 -19.01
C HIS A 313 3.83 -15.57 -18.65
N CYS A 314 2.59 -16.01 -18.82
CA CYS A 314 2.23 -17.42 -18.68
C CYS A 314 2.82 -18.22 -19.86
N GLN A 315 3.60 -19.26 -19.57
CA GLN A 315 4.25 -20.07 -20.61
C GLN A 315 3.42 -21.26 -21.09
N ASN A 316 2.52 -21.74 -20.22
CA ASN A 316 1.76 -22.98 -20.43
C ASN A 316 0.24 -22.72 -20.43
N LEU A 317 -0.19 -21.47 -20.67
CA LEU A 317 -1.60 -21.12 -20.69
C LEU A 317 -2.29 -21.74 -21.91
N GLU A 318 -3.26 -22.60 -21.66
CA GLU A 318 -4.09 -23.28 -22.66
C GLU A 318 -5.43 -22.55 -22.83
N ASP A 319 -6.05 -22.18 -21.71
CA ASP A 319 -7.39 -21.59 -21.68
C ASP A 319 -7.42 -20.25 -20.91
N LEU A 320 -8.04 -19.24 -21.52
CA LEU A 320 -8.28 -17.94 -20.90
C LEU A 320 -9.75 -17.56 -21.02
N TYR A 321 -10.43 -17.50 -19.87
CA TYR A 321 -11.82 -17.08 -19.75
C TYR A 321 -11.86 -15.70 -19.10
N VAL A 322 -12.29 -14.70 -19.88
CA VAL A 322 -12.46 -13.33 -19.39
C VAL A 322 -13.92 -12.94 -19.46
N GLU A 323 -14.55 -12.79 -18.30
CA GLU A 323 -15.85 -12.15 -18.22
C GLU A 323 -15.67 -10.64 -18.10
N ARG A 324 -16.49 -9.88 -18.82
CA ARG A 324 -16.46 -8.41 -18.80
C ARG A 324 -17.79 -7.90 -18.29
N ASN A 325 -17.75 -7.03 -17.29
CA ASN A 325 -18.94 -6.28 -16.91
C ASN A 325 -19.35 -5.31 -18.03
N LYS A 326 -20.52 -5.56 -18.64
CA LYS A 326 -21.05 -4.81 -19.79
C LYS A 326 -21.33 -3.34 -19.50
N GLU A 327 -21.45 -2.95 -18.24
CA GLU A 327 -21.66 -1.54 -17.84
C GLU A 327 -20.39 -0.69 -17.96
N VAL A 328 -19.21 -1.31 -17.92
CA VAL A 328 -17.91 -0.63 -17.91
C VAL A 328 -17.33 -0.44 -19.32
N PHE A 329 -17.75 -1.29 -20.26
CA PHE A 329 -17.32 -1.25 -21.66
C PHE A 329 -18.54 -1.11 -22.58
N PRO A 330 -19.04 0.13 -22.84
CA PRO A 330 -20.10 0.32 -23.82
C PRO A 330 -19.62 -0.11 -25.22
N PRO A 331 -20.53 -0.62 -26.07
CA PRO A 331 -20.16 -1.09 -27.42
C PRO A 331 -19.59 0.07 -28.25
N GLY A 332 -18.36 -0.08 -28.76
CA GLY A 332 -17.69 0.91 -29.61
C GLY A 332 -16.17 1.04 -29.45
N ASN A 333 -15.57 0.43 -28.43
CA ASN A 333 -14.11 0.33 -28.28
C ASN A 333 -13.63 -1.10 -28.61
N GLU A 334 -13.78 -1.48 -29.88
CA GLU A 334 -13.20 -2.72 -30.43
C GLU A 334 -11.69 -2.61 -30.66
#